data_AF-A0A951AWQ1-F1
#
_entry.id   AF-A0A951AWQ1-F1
#
_cell.length_a   1.000
_cell.length_b   1.000
_cell.length_c   1.000
_cell.angle_alpha   90.00
_cell.angle_beta   90.00
_cell.angle_gamma   90.00
#
_symmetry.space_group_name_H-M   'P 1'
#
loop_
_entity.id
_entity.type
_entity.pdbx_description
1 polymer ?
#
loop_
_entity_poly.entity_id
_entity_poly.type
_entity_poly.pdbx_seq_one_letter_code
_entity_poly.pdbx_strand_id
1 'polypeptide(L)'
;MLDIGCNCGAWLRVLLDSGVHDVLGLDVLPFSAEWFVPEENFRQHDLQQPFDLGRRFDLIVCVEVPEHIEPESADQLVASICKHGDTVLWAAALPGQGGQDHVNEQWTEYWCQKFTSHGFEFLDPIRRRIWSNSRVYSWYRQNMVMFATPDAVERSEFLASGRGSTMFSVIHPEGDLWRNMQRRANSSLRSSLAHIKRRVFAN
;
A
#
# COMPACT_ATOMS: atom_id res chain seq x y z
N MET A 1 7.95 12.95 7.03
CA MET A 1 7.25 11.71 6.63
C MET A 1 6.86 10.92 7.87
N LEU A 2 5.70 10.27 7.84
CA LEU A 2 5.31 9.26 8.82
C LEU A 2 5.30 7.88 8.15
N ASP A 3 5.99 6.90 8.71
CA ASP A 3 6.02 5.50 8.23
C ASP A 3 5.25 4.60 9.22
N ILE A 4 4.12 4.08 8.78
CA ILE A 4 3.19 3.28 9.59
C ILE A 4 3.47 1.79 9.32
N GLY A 5 3.81 1.05 10.37
CA GLY A 5 4.34 -0.32 10.27
C GLY A 5 5.75 -0.33 9.69
N CYS A 6 6.60 0.57 10.22
CA CYS A 6 7.91 0.86 9.66
C CYS A 6 8.92 -0.29 9.77
N ASN A 7 8.65 -1.31 10.59
CA ASN A 7 9.54 -2.43 10.88
C ASN A 7 10.96 -1.91 11.18
N CYS A 8 11.99 -2.42 10.48
CA CYS A 8 13.37 -1.99 10.63
C CYS A 8 13.67 -0.58 10.09
N GLY A 9 12.68 0.16 9.58
CA GLY A 9 12.83 1.54 9.14
C GLY A 9 13.45 1.71 7.76
N ALA A 10 13.28 0.75 6.85
CA ALA A 10 13.87 0.82 5.51
C ALA A 10 13.40 2.05 4.71
N TRP A 11 12.10 2.40 4.74
CA TRP A 11 11.59 3.60 4.07
C TRP A 11 12.10 4.89 4.72
N LEU A 12 12.12 4.93 6.05
CA LEU A 12 12.69 6.05 6.81
C LEU A 12 14.14 6.30 6.41
N ARG A 13 14.95 5.23 6.32
CA ARG A 13 16.35 5.32 5.91
C ARG A 13 16.53 5.87 4.51
N VAL A 14 15.75 5.38 3.54
CA VAL A 14 15.79 5.88 2.15
C VAL A 14 15.49 7.37 2.09
N LEU A 15 14.53 7.86 2.88
CA LEU A 15 14.20 9.28 2.90
C LEU A 15 15.22 10.14 3.64
N LEU A 16 15.77 9.64 4.75
CA LEU A 16 16.90 10.29 5.45
C LEU A 16 18.10 10.46 4.51
N ASP A 17 18.47 9.39 3.79
CA ASP A 17 19.56 9.42 2.80
C ASP A 17 19.25 10.35 1.61
N SER A 18 17.97 10.65 1.36
CA SER A 18 17.51 11.58 0.33
C SER A 18 17.39 13.04 0.84
N GLY A 19 17.78 13.32 2.08
CA GLY A 19 17.78 14.67 2.67
C GLY A 19 16.49 15.07 3.38
N VAL A 20 15.57 14.14 3.64
CA VAL A 20 14.38 14.40 4.47
C VAL A 20 14.75 14.14 5.92
N HIS A 21 14.76 15.19 6.74
CA HIS A 21 15.22 15.09 8.14
C HIS A 21 14.11 14.89 9.17
N ASP A 22 12.87 15.24 8.82
CA ASP A 22 11.71 15.11 9.71
C ASP A 22 10.94 13.83 9.37
N VAL A 23 11.31 12.74 10.04
CA VAL A 23 10.74 11.41 9.84
C VAL A 23 10.33 10.78 11.17
N LEU A 24 9.28 9.97 11.15
CA LEU A 24 8.84 9.19 12.31
C LEU A 24 8.31 7.84 11.85
N GLY A 25 8.73 6.76 12.52
CA GLY A 25 8.22 5.41 12.34
C GLY A 25 7.31 5.00 13.49
N LEU A 26 6.18 4.37 13.17
CA LEU A 26 5.34 3.65 14.13
C LEU A 26 5.36 2.15 13.82
N ASP A 27 5.51 1.32 14.84
CA ASP A 27 5.37 -0.13 14.71
C ASP A 27 4.93 -0.77 16.03
N VAL A 28 4.27 -1.92 15.96
CA VAL A 28 3.91 -2.70 17.16
C VAL A 28 5.14 -3.40 17.76
N LEU A 29 6.13 -3.70 16.93
CA LEU A 29 7.36 -4.35 17.33
C LEU A 29 8.19 -3.45 18.27
N PRO A 30 8.85 -4.03 19.28
CA PRO A 30 9.77 -3.26 20.11
C PRO A 30 10.97 -2.79 19.27
N PHE A 31 11.47 -1.61 19.59
CA PHE A 31 12.67 -1.06 18.95
C PHE A 31 13.86 -2.02 19.04
N SER A 32 14.66 -2.08 17.99
CA SER A 32 15.96 -2.76 17.98
C SER A 32 17.06 -1.81 17.53
N ALA A 33 18.18 -1.81 18.24
CA ALA A 33 19.35 -1.01 17.91
C ALA A 33 20.01 -1.41 16.56
N GLU A 34 19.63 -2.56 15.99
CA GLU A 34 20.10 -3.01 14.67
C GLU A 34 19.28 -2.42 13.50
N TRP A 35 18.17 -1.71 13.80
CA TRP A 35 17.31 -1.14 12.79
C TRP A 35 17.91 0.11 12.14
N PHE A 36 17.44 0.42 10.93
CA PHE A 36 17.91 1.56 10.15
C PHE A 36 17.33 2.89 10.64
N VAL A 37 16.19 2.85 11.35
CA VAL A 37 15.57 4.02 11.96
C VAL A 37 16.29 4.38 13.28
N PRO A 38 16.69 5.63 13.48
CA PRO A 38 17.18 6.09 14.78
C PRO A 38 16.11 5.96 15.87
N GLU A 39 16.50 5.65 17.11
CA GLU A 39 15.55 5.46 18.22
C GLU A 39 14.66 6.70 18.43
N GLU A 40 15.23 7.90 18.28
CA GLU A 40 14.52 9.17 18.38
C GLU A 40 13.45 9.38 17.29
N ASN A 41 13.55 8.66 16.18
CA ASN A 41 12.61 8.68 15.06
C ASN A 41 11.68 7.46 15.08
N PHE A 42 11.63 6.70 16.18
CA PHE A 42 10.77 5.54 16.33
C PHE A 42 9.81 5.69 17.53
N ARG A 43 8.59 5.20 17.37
CA ARG A 43 7.65 5.06 18.48
C ARG A 43 6.90 3.75 18.37
N GLN A 44 7.05 2.91 19.39
CA GLN A 44 6.28 1.69 19.50
C GLN A 44 4.79 2.02 19.74
N HIS A 45 3.90 1.48 18.92
CA HIS A 45 2.46 1.69 19.01
C HIS A 45 1.70 0.54 18.35
N ASP A 46 0.68 0.02 19.02
CA ASP A 46 -0.25 -0.93 18.41
C ASP A 46 -1.15 -0.20 17.40
N LEU A 47 -0.96 -0.47 16.11
CA LEU A 47 -1.68 0.18 15.01
C LEU A 47 -3.17 -0.15 14.96
N GLN A 48 -3.63 -1.12 15.75
CA GLN A 48 -5.06 -1.41 15.96
C GLN A 48 -5.70 -0.47 16.99
N GLN A 49 -4.91 0.36 17.67
CA GLN A 49 -5.38 1.36 18.61
C GLN A 49 -5.28 2.77 18.01
N PRO A 50 -6.21 3.67 18.38
CA PRO A 50 -6.15 5.07 17.98
C PRO A 50 -4.82 5.72 18.41
N PHE A 51 -4.25 6.50 17.49
CA PHE A 51 -3.10 7.36 17.77
C PHE A 51 -3.35 8.82 17.37
N ASP A 52 -2.70 9.70 18.13
CA ASP A 52 -2.59 11.13 17.88
C ASP A 52 -1.17 11.59 18.21
N LEU A 53 -0.46 12.09 17.22
CA LEU A 53 0.91 12.57 17.31
C LEU A 53 0.97 14.09 17.54
N GLY A 54 -0.18 14.77 17.56
CA GLY A 54 -0.27 16.22 17.76
C GLY A 54 0.32 17.04 16.61
N ARG A 55 0.58 16.41 15.47
CA ARG A 55 1.20 17.04 14.29
C ARG A 55 0.78 16.36 13.00
N ARG A 56 0.99 17.04 11.87
CA ARG A 56 0.78 16.49 10.51
C ARG A 56 2.11 16.31 9.79
N PHE A 57 2.10 15.48 8.75
CA PHE A 57 3.22 15.12 7.90
C PHE A 57 2.85 15.32 6.43
N ASP A 58 3.84 15.69 5.61
CA ASP A 58 3.64 15.91 4.17
C ASP A 58 3.36 14.61 3.39
N LEU A 59 3.87 13.49 3.91
CA LEU A 59 3.68 12.15 3.35
C LEU A 59 3.53 11.14 4.49
N ILE A 60 2.51 10.29 4.38
CA ILE A 60 2.35 9.08 5.17
C ILE A 60 2.61 7.87 4.28
N VAL A 61 3.37 6.90 4.77
CA VAL A 61 3.61 5.61 4.12
C VAL A 61 2.96 4.53 4.98
N CYS A 62 2.15 3.67 4.37
CA CYS A 62 1.55 2.49 5.02
C CYS A 62 1.48 1.38 3.97
N VAL A 63 2.48 0.51 3.96
CA VAL A 63 2.76 -0.39 2.84
C VAL A 63 3.03 -1.80 3.36
N GLU A 64 2.19 -2.76 2.95
CA GLU A 64 2.21 -4.17 3.41
C GLU A 64 2.09 -4.28 4.94
N VAL A 65 1.10 -3.58 5.47
CA VAL A 65 0.76 -3.43 6.90
C VAL A 65 -0.74 -3.61 7.13
N PRO A 66 -1.63 -3.01 6.32
CA PRO A 66 -3.07 -3.04 6.58
C PRO A 66 -3.68 -4.46 6.63
N GLU A 67 -3.09 -5.42 5.92
CA GLU A 67 -3.49 -6.83 5.92
C GLU A 67 -3.28 -7.56 7.26
N HIS A 68 -2.44 -7.00 8.14
CA HIS A 68 -2.20 -7.50 9.50
C HIS A 68 -3.13 -6.88 10.54
N ILE A 69 -3.96 -5.92 10.13
CA ILE A 69 -4.86 -5.16 11.02
C ILE A 69 -6.24 -5.80 10.97
N GLU A 70 -6.78 -6.17 12.12
CA GLU A 70 -8.12 -6.77 12.20
C GLU A 70 -9.16 -5.90 11.46
N PRO A 71 -10.10 -6.51 10.72
CA PRO A 71 -11.09 -5.77 9.94
C PRO A 71 -11.87 -4.72 10.75
N GLU A 72 -12.11 -4.97 12.03
CA GLU A 72 -12.78 -4.07 12.98
C GLU A 72 -11.95 -2.82 13.32
N SER A 73 -10.63 -2.94 13.24
CA SER A 73 -9.67 -1.85 13.52
C SER A 73 -9.33 -1.04 12.27
N ALA A 74 -9.70 -1.51 11.07
CA ALA A 74 -9.36 -0.88 9.79
C ALA A 74 -9.87 0.55 9.65
N ASP A 75 -11.10 0.83 10.11
CA ASP A 75 -11.66 2.20 10.07
C ASP A 75 -10.90 3.14 11.00
N GLN A 76 -10.51 2.68 12.18
CA GLN A 76 -9.72 3.48 13.10
C GLN A 76 -8.33 3.77 12.53
N LEU A 77 -7.65 2.79 11.94
CA LEU A 77 -6.35 3.00 11.31
C LEU A 77 -6.43 4.09 10.24
N VAL A 78 -7.40 4.00 9.33
CA VAL A 78 -7.58 4.99 8.25
C VAL A 78 -7.90 6.37 8.84
N ALA A 79 -8.78 6.43 9.85
CA ALA A 79 -9.11 7.69 10.52
C ALA A 79 -7.88 8.34 11.17
N SER A 80 -7.05 7.55 11.85
CA SER A 80 -5.79 8.02 12.42
C SER A 80 -4.84 8.50 11.31
N ILE A 81 -4.66 7.76 10.22
CA ILE A 81 -3.82 8.20 9.10
C ILE A 81 -4.30 9.53 8.51
N CYS A 82 -5.59 9.66 8.17
CA CYS A 82 -6.17 10.88 7.58
C CYS A 82 -6.03 12.10 8.49
N LYS A 83 -6.00 11.92 9.81
CA LYS A 83 -5.75 12.99 10.79
C LYS A 83 -4.32 13.55 10.71
N HIS A 84 -3.36 12.79 10.19
CA HIS A 84 -1.93 13.13 10.26
C HIS A 84 -1.32 13.58 8.92
N GLY A 85 -2.07 13.65 7.82
CA GLY A 85 -1.50 14.06 6.53
C GLY A 85 -2.56 14.15 5.45
N ASP A 86 -2.16 14.73 4.31
CA ASP A 86 -3.03 14.92 3.14
C ASP A 86 -2.63 14.04 1.96
N THR A 87 -1.57 13.25 2.11
CA THR A 87 -1.03 12.39 1.06
C THR A 87 -0.51 11.10 1.68
N VAL A 88 -1.01 9.97 1.19
CA VAL A 88 -0.74 8.64 1.70
C VAL A 88 -0.26 7.75 0.56
N LEU A 89 0.92 7.17 0.71
CA LEU A 89 1.36 6.01 -0.07
C LEU A 89 0.82 4.76 0.61
N TRP A 90 0.03 3.98 -0.12
CA TRP A 90 -0.73 2.85 0.44
C TRP A 90 -0.45 1.57 -0.33
N ALA A 91 -0.24 0.47 0.39
CA ALA A 91 -0.28 -0.88 -0.18
C ALA A 91 -0.81 -1.86 0.88
N ALA A 92 -1.75 -2.71 0.46
CA ALA A 92 -2.33 -3.76 1.28
C ALA A 92 -2.49 -5.03 0.44
N ALA A 93 -2.28 -6.19 1.06
CA ALA A 93 -2.44 -7.47 0.40
C ALA A 93 -3.88 -7.70 -0.13
N LEU A 94 -3.99 -8.19 -1.37
CA LEU A 94 -5.27 -8.58 -1.97
C LEU A 94 -5.74 -9.95 -1.45
N PRO A 95 -7.05 -10.26 -1.50
CA PRO A 95 -7.58 -11.54 -1.05
C PRO A 95 -6.91 -12.75 -1.73
N GLY A 96 -6.36 -13.64 -0.91
CA GLY A 96 -5.65 -14.84 -1.34
C GLY A 96 -4.17 -14.61 -1.69
N GLN A 97 -3.63 -13.41 -1.50
CA GLN A 97 -2.20 -13.13 -1.66
C GLN A 97 -1.39 -14.03 -0.71
N GLY A 98 -1.92 -14.24 0.50
CA GLY A 98 -1.28 -14.96 1.58
C GLY A 98 -0.14 -14.17 2.19
N GLY A 99 0.39 -14.70 3.27
CA GLY A 99 1.48 -14.12 4.05
C GLY A 99 1.34 -14.56 5.51
N GLN A 100 2.32 -14.22 6.32
CA GLN A 100 2.28 -14.54 7.74
C GLN A 100 1.32 -13.57 8.44
N ASP A 101 0.39 -14.10 9.23
CA ASP A 101 -0.52 -13.29 10.06
C ASP A 101 -1.33 -12.25 9.26
N HIS A 102 -1.69 -12.59 8.02
CA HIS A 102 -2.65 -11.80 7.23
C HIS A 102 -4.07 -12.14 7.67
N VAL A 103 -4.71 -11.22 8.38
CA VAL A 103 -6.09 -11.36 8.89
C VAL A 103 -7.11 -10.54 8.08
N ASN A 104 -6.64 -9.58 7.28
CA ASN A 104 -7.49 -8.61 6.59
C ASN A 104 -7.02 -8.33 5.15
N GLU A 105 -6.85 -9.38 4.37
CA GLU A 105 -6.62 -9.24 2.93
C GLU A 105 -7.89 -8.72 2.25
N GLN A 106 -7.81 -7.54 1.65
CA GLN A 106 -8.97 -6.83 1.11
C GLN A 106 -8.69 -6.23 -0.25
N TRP A 107 -9.73 -6.16 -1.08
CA TRP A 107 -9.67 -5.48 -2.37
C TRP A 107 -9.36 -4.00 -2.18
N THR A 108 -8.68 -3.37 -3.13
CA THR A 108 -8.33 -1.94 -3.08
C THR A 108 -9.58 -1.06 -2.89
N GLU A 109 -10.72 -1.46 -3.46
CA GLU A 109 -12.01 -0.79 -3.33
C GLU A 109 -12.49 -0.67 -1.87
N TYR A 110 -12.21 -1.66 -1.02
CA TYR A 110 -12.52 -1.62 0.41
C TYR A 110 -11.78 -0.45 1.09
N TRP A 111 -10.49 -0.32 0.80
CA TRP A 111 -9.67 0.79 1.31
C TRP A 111 -10.09 2.13 0.71
N CYS A 112 -10.42 2.16 -0.59
CA CYS A 112 -10.94 3.37 -1.24
C CYS A 112 -12.19 3.91 -0.54
N GLN A 113 -13.13 3.05 -0.17
CA GLN A 113 -14.35 3.46 0.53
C GLN A 113 -14.02 4.14 1.87
N LYS A 114 -13.07 3.59 2.62
CA LYS A 114 -12.63 4.15 3.90
C LYS A 114 -11.93 5.50 3.71
N PHE A 115 -10.99 5.62 2.77
CA PHE A 115 -10.34 6.90 2.51
C PHE A 115 -11.32 7.96 1.99
N THR A 116 -12.25 7.57 1.12
CA THR A 116 -13.25 8.49 0.54
C THR A 116 -14.19 9.04 1.63
N SER A 117 -14.51 8.28 2.68
CA SER A 117 -15.31 8.81 3.80
C SER A 117 -14.61 9.92 4.59
N HIS A 118 -13.29 10.02 4.45
CA HIS A 118 -12.45 11.09 5.01
C HIS A 118 -12.10 12.19 3.99
N GLY A 119 -12.70 12.18 2.80
CA GLY A 119 -12.46 13.20 1.77
C GLY A 119 -11.18 13.01 0.95
N PHE A 120 -10.61 11.81 0.93
CA PHE A 120 -9.45 11.48 0.10
C PHE A 120 -9.90 10.88 -1.23
N GLU A 121 -9.15 11.14 -2.28
CA GLU A 121 -9.33 10.54 -3.60
C GLU A 121 -8.33 9.40 -3.83
N PHE A 122 -8.77 8.36 -4.55
CA PHE A 122 -7.90 7.30 -5.04
C PHE A 122 -7.09 7.77 -6.26
N LEU A 123 -5.79 7.47 -6.26
CA LEU A 123 -4.85 7.83 -7.30
C LEU A 123 -3.92 6.65 -7.62
N ASP A 124 -3.61 6.47 -8.90
CA ASP A 124 -2.66 5.44 -9.36
C ASP A 124 -1.53 6.00 -10.23
N PRO A 125 -0.69 6.92 -9.72
CA PRO A 125 0.43 7.45 -10.48
C PRO A 125 1.64 6.49 -10.48
N ILE A 126 1.60 5.41 -9.69
CA ILE A 126 2.78 4.57 -9.41
C ILE A 126 2.77 3.29 -10.25
N ARG A 127 1.71 2.48 -10.21
CA ARG A 127 1.79 1.09 -10.69
C ARG A 127 2.16 1.01 -12.17
N ARG A 128 1.64 1.92 -13.00
CA ARG A 128 2.02 2.00 -14.43
C ARG A 128 3.52 2.19 -14.67
N ARG A 129 4.22 2.89 -13.77
CA ARG A 129 5.67 3.16 -13.90
C ARG A 129 6.53 1.99 -13.45
N ILE A 130 6.04 1.18 -12.51
CA ILE A 130 6.79 0.06 -11.93
C ILE A 130 6.33 -1.32 -12.39
N TRP A 131 5.22 -1.43 -13.12
CA TRP A 131 4.58 -2.70 -13.49
C TRP A 131 5.57 -3.71 -14.11
N SER A 132 6.37 -3.26 -15.07
CA SER A 132 7.33 -4.11 -15.77
C SER A 132 8.73 -4.13 -15.12
N ASN A 133 8.91 -3.46 -13.98
CA ASN A 133 10.20 -3.40 -13.31
C ASN A 133 10.41 -4.65 -12.44
N SER A 134 11.14 -5.62 -12.97
CA SER A 134 11.45 -6.89 -12.30
C SER A 134 12.32 -6.74 -11.04
N ARG A 135 12.91 -5.56 -10.80
CA ARG A 135 13.62 -5.25 -9.53
C ARG A 135 12.67 -4.96 -8.37
N VAL A 136 11.38 -4.74 -8.66
CA VAL A 136 10.34 -4.49 -7.65
C VAL A 136 9.52 -5.76 -7.48
N TYR A 137 9.29 -6.18 -6.24
CA TYR A 137 8.47 -7.36 -5.98
C TYR A 137 7.05 -7.19 -6.55
N SER A 138 6.45 -8.29 -7.00
CA SER A 138 5.16 -8.26 -7.70
C SER A 138 4.02 -7.70 -6.84
N TRP A 139 4.03 -7.94 -5.53
CA TRP A 139 3.03 -7.39 -4.60
C TRP A 139 3.13 -5.86 -4.52
N TYR A 140 4.33 -5.29 -4.40
CA TYR A 140 4.51 -3.83 -4.50
C TYR A 140 4.05 -3.27 -5.85
N ARG A 141 4.34 -3.96 -6.96
CA ARG A 141 3.90 -3.52 -8.30
C ARG A 141 2.39 -3.47 -8.45
N GLN A 142 1.65 -4.30 -7.71
CA GLN A 142 0.20 -4.43 -7.85
C GLN A 142 -0.60 -3.69 -6.76
N ASN A 143 -0.08 -3.60 -5.53
CA ASN A 143 -0.78 -3.08 -4.36
C ASN A 143 -0.53 -1.58 -4.16
N MET A 144 0.60 -1.05 -4.65
CA MET A 144 1.06 0.29 -4.29
C MET A 144 0.33 1.40 -5.06
N VAL A 145 -0.52 2.13 -4.34
CA VAL A 145 -1.38 3.21 -4.84
C VAL A 145 -1.24 4.44 -3.93
N MET A 146 -1.94 5.52 -4.26
CA MET A 146 -1.96 6.71 -3.41
C MET A 146 -3.37 7.16 -3.08
N PHE A 147 -3.51 7.74 -1.90
CA PHE A 147 -4.68 8.51 -1.50
C PHE A 147 -4.27 9.91 -1.13
N ALA A 148 -5.01 10.93 -1.57
CA ALA A 148 -4.73 12.30 -1.19
C ALA A 148 -5.99 13.17 -1.19
N THR A 149 -5.98 14.25 -0.41
CA THR A 149 -7.06 15.23 -0.43
C THR A 149 -7.07 16.01 -1.76
N PRO A 150 -8.22 16.51 -2.23
CA PRO A 150 -8.30 17.28 -3.49
C PRO A 150 -7.26 18.40 -3.57
N ASP A 151 -7.09 19.16 -2.49
CA ASP A 151 -6.12 20.25 -2.38
C ASP A 151 -4.67 19.77 -2.55
N ALA A 152 -4.30 18.61 -1.97
CA ALA A 152 -2.97 18.05 -2.15
C ALA A 152 -2.73 17.61 -3.59
N VAL A 153 -3.77 17.07 -4.25
CA VAL A 153 -3.68 16.68 -5.65
C VAL A 153 -3.53 17.88 -6.58
N GLU A 154 -4.21 18.99 -6.31
CA GLU A 154 -4.06 20.24 -7.08
C GLU A 154 -2.65 20.83 -6.99
N ARG A 155 -1.96 20.64 -5.87
CA ARG A 155 -0.59 21.12 -5.66
C ARG A 155 0.50 20.22 -6.27
N SER A 156 0.16 19.07 -6.83
CA SER A 156 1.14 18.08 -7.31
C SER A 156 0.75 17.46 -8.64
N GLU A 157 1.51 17.79 -9.69
CA GLU A 157 1.35 17.17 -11.01
C GLU A 157 1.50 15.65 -10.96
N PHE A 158 2.36 15.15 -10.07
CA PHE A 158 2.56 13.72 -9.87
C PHE A 158 1.27 13.06 -9.34
N LEU A 159 0.63 13.62 -8.32
CA LEU A 159 -0.64 13.11 -7.81
C LEU A 159 -1.74 13.26 -8.85
N ALA A 160 -1.83 14.42 -9.51
CA ALA A 160 -2.82 14.67 -10.55
C ALA A 160 -2.72 13.67 -11.72
N SER A 161 -1.51 13.23 -12.07
CA SER A 161 -1.28 12.22 -13.11
C SER A 161 -1.90 10.85 -12.81
N GLY A 162 -2.24 10.59 -11.55
CA GLY A 162 -2.89 9.37 -11.09
C GLY A 162 -4.43 9.42 -11.02
N ARG A 163 -5.06 10.60 -11.19
CA ARG A 163 -6.52 10.74 -11.14
C ARG A 163 -7.20 9.96 -12.27
N GLY A 164 -8.45 9.55 -12.03
CA GLY A 164 -9.31 8.92 -13.03
C GLY A 164 -8.95 7.47 -13.38
N SER A 165 -8.02 6.86 -12.64
CA SER A 165 -7.78 5.42 -12.77
C SER A 165 -9.01 4.63 -12.33
N THR A 166 -9.50 3.75 -13.20
CA THR A 166 -10.59 2.80 -12.91
C THR A 166 -10.07 1.43 -12.48
N MET A 167 -8.76 1.23 -12.54
CA MET A 167 -8.11 -0.01 -12.12
C MET A 167 -7.82 0.10 -10.63
N PHE A 168 -8.78 -0.24 -9.76
CA PHE A 168 -8.54 -0.24 -8.32
C PHE A 168 -7.68 -1.44 -7.94
N SER A 169 -8.27 -2.63 -8.01
CA SER A 169 -7.57 -3.89 -7.77
C SER A 169 -7.00 -4.48 -9.06
N VAL A 170 -5.69 -4.76 -9.08
CA VAL A 170 -5.02 -5.45 -10.19
C VAL A 170 -4.15 -6.56 -9.66
N ILE A 171 -4.09 -7.67 -10.38
CA ILE A 171 -3.25 -8.82 -10.01
C ILE A 171 -2.11 -8.91 -11.01
N HIS A 172 -0.88 -8.88 -10.49
CA HIS A 172 0.30 -8.95 -11.36
C HIS A 172 0.47 -10.36 -11.94
N PRO A 173 0.69 -10.53 -13.25
CA PRO A 173 0.77 -11.85 -13.89
C PRO A 173 2.01 -12.66 -13.47
N GLU A 174 3.00 -12.01 -12.89
CA GLU A 174 4.19 -12.66 -12.31
C GLU A 174 4.09 -12.87 -10.80
N GLY A 175 2.95 -12.54 -10.16
CA GLY A 175 2.76 -12.67 -8.72
C GLY A 175 2.31 -14.06 -8.27
N ASP A 176 2.56 -14.39 -7.00
CA ASP A 176 2.12 -15.65 -6.40
C ASP A 176 0.60 -15.80 -6.38
N LEU A 177 -0.12 -14.71 -6.12
CA LEU A 177 -1.57 -14.67 -6.20
C LEU A 177 -2.06 -15.17 -7.57
N TRP A 178 -1.50 -14.65 -8.67
CA TRP A 178 -1.83 -15.10 -10.01
C TRP A 178 -1.50 -16.59 -10.23
N ARG A 179 -0.31 -17.03 -9.83
CA ARG A 179 0.08 -18.45 -9.91
C ARG A 179 -0.88 -19.35 -9.13
N ASN A 180 -1.31 -18.91 -7.95
CA ASN A 180 -2.26 -19.63 -7.11
C ASN A 180 -3.64 -19.72 -7.78
N MET A 181 -4.13 -18.63 -8.36
CA MET A 181 -5.38 -18.63 -9.13
C MET A 181 -5.31 -19.57 -10.33
N GLN A 182 -4.20 -19.57 -11.07
CA GLN A 182 -3.99 -20.51 -12.20
C GLN A 182 -3.94 -21.98 -11.76
N ARG A 183 -3.37 -22.26 -10.58
CA ARG A 183 -3.34 -23.60 -10.00
C ARG A 183 -4.74 -24.08 -9.58
N ARG A 184 -5.55 -23.20 -9.01
CA ARG A 184 -6.91 -23.48 -8.52
C ARG A 184 -7.98 -23.46 -9.62
N ALA A 185 -7.73 -22.78 -10.74
CA ALA A 185 -8.64 -22.78 -11.88
C ALA A 185 -8.77 -24.21 -12.44
N ASN A 186 -9.97 -24.78 -12.34
CA ASN A 186 -10.33 -26.08 -12.92
C ASN A 186 -9.92 -26.17 -14.40
N SER A 187 -9.67 -27.39 -14.87
CA SER A 187 -9.21 -27.70 -16.24
C SER A 187 -10.00 -27.01 -17.37
N SER A 188 -11.28 -26.64 -17.12
CA SER A 188 -12.12 -25.91 -18.06
C SER A 188 -11.80 -24.41 -18.22
N LEU A 189 -11.21 -23.75 -17.22
CA LEU A 189 -10.79 -22.35 -17.34
C LEU A 189 -9.43 -22.22 -18.02
N ARG A 190 -8.55 -23.21 -17.81
CA ARG A 190 -7.23 -23.28 -18.48
C ARG A 190 -7.37 -23.39 -19.99
N SER A 191 -8.35 -24.15 -20.48
CA SER A 191 -8.66 -24.25 -21.91
C SER A 191 -9.20 -22.93 -22.47
N SER A 192 -10.06 -22.22 -21.74
CA SER A 192 -10.57 -20.90 -22.16
C SER A 192 -9.49 -19.81 -22.18
N LEU A 193 -8.63 -19.74 -21.17
CA LEU A 193 -7.52 -18.78 -21.10
C LEU A 193 -6.44 -19.07 -22.16
N ALA A 194 -6.16 -20.34 -22.44
CA ALA A 194 -5.28 -20.74 -23.55
C ALA A 194 -5.84 -20.32 -24.92
N HIS A 195 -7.17 -20.31 -25.08
CA HIS A 195 -7.83 -19.87 -26.31
C HIS A 195 -7.70 -18.35 -26.52
N ILE A 196 -7.83 -17.56 -25.44
CA ILE A 196 -7.63 -16.10 -25.49
C ILE A 196 -6.17 -15.77 -25.81
N LYS A 197 -5.20 -16.46 -25.17
CA LYS A 197 -3.77 -16.25 -25.45
C LYS A 197 -3.41 -16.53 -26.91
N ARG A 198 -4.01 -17.57 -27.53
CA ARG A 198 -3.82 -17.88 -28.96
C ARG A 198 -4.46 -16.86 -29.90
N ARG A 199 -5.56 -16.21 -29.51
CA ARG A 199 -6.23 -15.21 -30.37
C ARG A 199 -5.65 -13.80 -30.25
N VAL A 200 -5.07 -13.46 -29.10
CA VAL A 200 -4.53 -12.11 -28.83
C VAL A 200 -3.06 -12.00 -29.22
N PHE A 201 -2.28 -13.09 -29.10
CA PHE A 201 -0.83 -13.07 -29.32
C PHE A 201 -0.38 -13.94 -30.51
N ALA A 202 -1.30 -14.43 -31.34
CA ALA A 202 -0.95 -14.98 -32.66
C ALA A 202 -1.17 -13.89 -33.71
N ASN A 203 -0.16 -13.04 -33.86
CA ASN A 203 0.27 -12.40 -35.11
C ASN A 203 1.79 -12.25 -35.01
#